data_AF-A0A1Y3BRH3-F1
#
_entry.id   AF-A0A1Y3BRH3-F1
#
_cell.length_a   1.000
_cell.length_b   1.000
_cell.length_c   1.000
_cell.angle_alpha   90.00
_cell.angle_beta   90.00
_cell.angle_gamma   90.00
#
_symmetry.space_group_name_H-M   'P 1'
#
loop_
_entity.id
_entity.type
_entity.pdbx_description
1 polymer ?
#
loop_
_entity_poly.entity_id
_entity_poly.type
_entity_poly.pdbx_seq_one_letter_code
_entity_poly.pdbx_strand_id
1 'polypeptide(L)'
;MTKIINFPNYHLQSDWHDAGINEKIWLHSTNIKDHHDDNVQNKTYNLKIVKDSDIVIDNNTDDFTIEDYSQRCLAIHDVKSNITHRFIAPVRIFQSIHQKSIIALDVARTGIAVSASTDGTMKVWDTVKNVQKFELKGHYADVNRCRFFPSNEVIVSAGADMLIKIWSAIDGSCPVTMKGHTGSINDLAIVDRGRNIISVGHDGMAKLWSCAKQTCIANIFDTGNISINACAIKSFPDSFDLGQRQDPTNDDCVGTSDKMILLGTESGFVHGIGVDSK
;
A
#
# COMPACT_ATOMS: atom_id res chain seq x y z
N MET A 1 22.19 -41.19 -17.07
CA MET A 1 21.06 -41.57 -16.20
C MET A 1 20.80 -40.38 -15.30
N THR A 2 19.86 -39.51 -15.67
CA THR A 2 19.57 -38.26 -14.96
C THR A 2 18.83 -38.64 -13.68
N LYS A 3 19.49 -38.49 -12.53
CA LYS A 3 18.89 -38.80 -11.23
C LYS A 3 17.87 -37.70 -10.93
N ILE A 4 16.58 -38.02 -11.05
CA ILE A 4 15.52 -37.10 -10.64
C ILE A 4 15.63 -37.01 -9.11
N ILE A 5 15.93 -35.81 -8.61
CA ILE A 5 15.97 -35.57 -7.17
C ILE A 5 14.52 -35.29 -6.76
N ASN A 6 13.84 -36.28 -6.20
CA ASN A 6 12.52 -36.09 -5.63
C ASN A 6 12.66 -35.45 -4.25
N PHE A 7 12.06 -34.29 -4.08
CA PHE A 7 12.04 -33.54 -2.83
C PHE A 7 10.78 -33.88 -2.03
N PRO A 8 10.84 -33.92 -0.69
CA PRO A 8 9.65 -34.03 0.14
C PRO A 8 8.74 -32.82 -0.08
N ASN A 9 7.45 -33.07 -0.34
CA ASN A 9 6.45 -32.01 -0.38
C ASN A 9 5.77 -31.90 0.97
N TYR A 10 5.89 -30.73 1.59
CA TYR A 10 5.23 -30.39 2.84
C TYR A 10 3.90 -29.65 2.58
N HIS A 11 2.83 -30.09 3.23
CA HIS A 11 1.50 -29.48 3.18
C HIS A 11 1.02 -29.17 4.61
N LEU A 12 0.45 -27.99 4.80
CA LEU A 12 -0.14 -27.58 6.08
C LEU A 12 -1.66 -27.74 6.01
N GLN A 13 -2.27 -28.40 7.01
CA GLN A 13 -3.69 -28.76 6.98
C GLN A 13 -4.65 -27.56 7.10
N SER A 14 -4.23 -26.44 7.68
CA SER A 14 -5.12 -25.29 7.90
C SER A 14 -4.37 -23.97 8.12
N ASP A 15 -5.13 -22.88 8.11
CA ASP A 15 -4.69 -21.54 8.50
C ASP A 15 -4.17 -21.57 9.94
N TRP A 16 -2.86 -21.71 10.07
CA TRP A 16 -2.14 -21.58 11.34
C TRP A 16 -2.29 -20.19 11.98
N HIS A 17 -2.92 -19.24 11.26
CA HIS A 17 -3.36 -17.95 11.77
C HIS A 17 -4.47 -18.07 12.84
N ASP A 18 -5.34 -19.09 12.74
CA ASP A 18 -6.44 -19.31 13.68
C ASP A 18 -6.07 -20.24 14.84
N ALA A 19 -4.86 -20.81 14.81
CA ALA A 19 -4.41 -21.75 15.83
C ALA A 19 -4.15 -21.03 17.16
N GLY A 20 -4.98 -21.31 18.17
CA GLY A 20 -4.82 -20.82 19.53
C GLY A 20 -3.58 -21.39 20.24
N ILE A 21 -3.17 -20.76 21.34
CA ILE A 21 -2.13 -21.32 22.23
C ILE A 21 -2.56 -22.71 22.69
N ASN A 22 -1.70 -23.71 22.51
CA ASN A 22 -1.90 -25.16 22.70
C ASN A 22 -2.73 -25.90 21.66
N GLU A 23 -3.16 -25.26 20.57
CA GLU A 23 -3.77 -25.99 19.46
C GLU A 23 -2.73 -26.71 18.60
N LYS A 24 -3.14 -27.82 17.97
CA LYS A 24 -2.28 -28.66 17.15
C LYS A 24 -2.50 -28.33 15.68
N ILE A 25 -1.44 -27.90 15.00
CA ILE A 25 -1.41 -27.73 13.55
C ILE A 25 -0.74 -28.96 12.94
N TRP A 26 -1.34 -29.48 11.88
CA TRP A 26 -0.90 -30.70 11.24
C TRP A 26 -0.07 -30.35 10.00
N LEU A 27 1.18 -30.83 10.00
CA LEU A 27 2.08 -30.77 8.86
C LEU A 27 2.17 -32.17 8.25
N HIS A 28 1.89 -32.28 6.96
CA HIS A 28 1.98 -33.52 6.21
C HIS A 28 3.18 -33.46 5.27
N SER A 29 4.09 -34.43 5.35
CA SER A 29 5.16 -34.60 4.36
C SER A 29 4.89 -35.83 3.50
N THR A 30 4.94 -35.65 2.19
CA THR A 30 4.89 -36.74 1.22
C THR A 30 6.27 -36.91 0.59
N ASN A 31 6.82 -38.12 0.65
CA ASN A 31 8.04 -38.48 -0.08
C ASN A 31 7.66 -39.42 -1.22
N ILE A 32 7.71 -38.93 -2.45
CA ILE A 32 7.58 -39.77 -3.64
C ILE A 32 8.95 -40.39 -3.91
N LYS A 33 9.16 -41.64 -3.51
CA LYS A 33 10.30 -42.42 -3.99
C LYS A 33 10.00 -42.89 -5.42
N ASP A 34 11.03 -42.88 -6.27
CA ASP A 34 10.94 -43.23 -7.69
C ASP A 34 10.23 -44.58 -7.95
N HIS A 35 9.63 -44.67 -9.15
CA HIS A 35 8.75 -45.66 -9.77
C HIS A 35 9.04 -47.18 -9.65
N HIS A 36 9.67 -47.68 -8.58
CA HIS A 36 9.80 -49.11 -8.33
C HIS A 36 9.48 -49.60 -6.91
N ASP A 37 9.04 -48.72 -6.01
CA ASP A 37 8.50 -49.11 -4.70
C ASP A 37 7.18 -48.34 -4.46
N ASP A 38 6.05 -49.05 -4.41
CA ASP A 38 4.71 -48.49 -4.17
C ASP A 38 4.49 -47.88 -2.77
N ASN A 39 5.55 -47.72 -1.97
CA ASN A 39 5.46 -47.20 -0.61
C ASN A 39 5.72 -45.70 -0.57
N VAL A 40 4.67 -44.92 -0.84
CA VAL A 40 4.61 -43.51 -0.46
C VAL A 40 4.69 -43.42 1.06
N GLN A 41 5.83 -42.95 1.59
CA GLN A 41 5.98 -42.72 3.03
C GLN A 41 5.38 -41.35 3.37
N ASN A 42 4.12 -41.38 3.77
CA ASN A 42 3.42 -40.24 4.32
C ASN A 42 3.71 -40.13 5.82
N LYS A 43 4.22 -38.97 6.25
CA LYS A 43 4.38 -38.64 7.67
C LYS A 43 3.54 -37.43 8.02
N THR A 44 2.98 -37.45 9.22
CA THR A 44 2.16 -36.36 9.75
C THR A 44 2.77 -35.92 11.08
N TYR A 45 3.07 -34.63 11.18
CA TYR A 45 3.69 -34.02 12.36
C TYR A 45 2.67 -33.09 13.03
N ASN A 46 2.68 -33.11 14.36
CA ASN A 46 1.87 -32.20 15.17
C ASN A 46 2.76 -31.05 15.63
N LEU A 47 2.45 -29.85 15.18
CA LEU A 47 3.06 -28.59 15.62
C LEU A 47 2.16 -28.00 16.70
N LYS A 48 2.74 -27.68 17.86
CA LYS A 48 2.03 -27.09 18.99
C LYS A 48 2.59 -25.72 19.32
N ILE A 49 1.73 -24.71 19.34
CA ILE A 49 2.11 -23.36 19.78
C ILE A 49 2.06 -23.33 21.32
N VAL A 50 3.20 -23.17 21.98
CA VAL A 50 3.33 -23.27 23.45
C VAL A 50 3.28 -21.89 24.14
N LYS A 51 3.72 -20.82 23.46
CA LYS A 51 3.62 -19.42 23.89
C LYS A 51 3.38 -18.50 22.67
N ASP A 52 3.12 -17.21 22.89
CA ASP A 52 2.86 -16.15 21.88
C ASP A 52 3.87 -16.01 20.74
N SER A 53 4.86 -16.90 20.66
CA SER A 53 5.83 -17.07 19.59
C SER A 53 6.70 -18.31 19.86
N ASP A 54 6.18 -19.44 20.34
CA ASP A 54 7.01 -20.65 20.48
C ASP A 54 6.30 -21.84 19.85
N ILE A 55 6.86 -22.42 18.80
CA ILE A 55 6.36 -23.64 18.16
C ILE A 55 7.21 -24.82 18.61
N VAL A 56 6.58 -25.80 19.24
CA VAL A 56 7.19 -27.08 19.61
C VAL A 56 6.61 -28.18 18.72
N ILE A 57 7.46 -29.07 18.24
CA ILE A 57 7.04 -30.26 17.51
C ILE A 57 6.75 -31.34 18.57
N ASP A 58 5.52 -31.83 18.63
CA ASP A 58 5.11 -32.84 19.63
C ASP A 58 5.88 -34.17 19.51
N ASN A 59 6.50 -34.42 18.34
CA ASN A 59 7.32 -35.60 18.07
C ASN A 59 8.76 -35.16 17.80
N ASN A 60 9.74 -35.70 18.54
CA ASN A 60 11.15 -35.53 18.22
C ASN A 60 11.43 -36.13 16.83
N THR A 61 11.84 -35.31 15.87
CA THR A 61 12.17 -35.76 14.52
C THR A 61 13.41 -35.07 13.99
N ASP A 62 14.37 -35.84 13.47
CA ASP A 62 15.57 -35.32 12.78
C ASP A 62 15.30 -34.97 11.30
N ASP A 63 14.04 -34.98 10.87
CA ASP A 63 13.65 -34.83 9.46
C ASP A 63 13.70 -33.35 9.01
N PHE A 64 13.32 -32.41 9.89
CA PHE A 64 13.32 -30.97 9.59
C PHE A 64 13.55 -30.12 10.84
N THR A 65 13.97 -28.88 10.65
CA THR A 65 14.07 -27.84 11.69
C THR A 65 13.17 -26.65 11.34
N ILE A 66 12.74 -25.89 12.35
CA ILE A 66 12.01 -24.63 12.14
C ILE A 66 13.05 -23.51 12.14
N GLU A 67 13.20 -22.82 11.01
CA GLU A 67 14.19 -21.73 10.86
C GLU A 67 13.61 -20.36 11.22
N ASP A 68 12.34 -20.14 10.89
CA ASP A 68 11.66 -18.87 11.11
C ASP A 68 10.17 -19.11 11.35
N TYR A 69 9.60 -18.36 12.28
CA TYR A 69 8.16 -18.37 12.53
C TYR A 69 7.70 -16.99 13.02
N SER A 70 6.52 -16.56 12.59
CA SER A 70 5.86 -15.33 13.04
C SER A 70 4.36 -15.59 13.15
N GLN A 71 3.46 -14.60 13.05
CA GLN A 71 2.02 -14.86 12.79
C GLN A 71 1.71 -15.01 11.28
N ARG A 72 2.69 -14.74 10.41
CA ARG A 72 2.49 -14.63 8.95
C ARG A 72 3.41 -15.49 8.11
N CYS A 73 4.46 -16.05 8.71
CA CYS A 73 5.41 -16.94 8.07
C CYS A 73 5.71 -18.15 8.98
N LEU A 74 5.77 -19.34 8.40
CA LEU A 74 6.40 -20.53 9.00
C LEU A 74 7.41 -21.08 7.98
N ALA A 75 8.68 -21.11 8.33
CA ALA A 75 9.76 -21.63 7.51
C ALA A 75 10.29 -22.94 8.10
N ILE A 76 10.24 -24.01 7.30
CA ILE A 76 10.64 -25.36 7.66
C ILE A 76 11.83 -25.75 6.78
N HIS A 77 12.96 -26.03 7.40
CA HIS A 77 14.15 -26.50 6.72
C HIS A 77 14.26 -28.01 6.81
N ASP A 78 14.17 -28.68 5.67
CA ASP A 78 14.34 -30.12 5.57
C ASP A 78 15.83 -30.48 5.59
N VAL A 79 16.26 -31.22 6.61
CA VAL A 79 17.67 -31.53 6.86
C VAL A 79 18.27 -32.44 5.78
N LYS A 80 17.45 -33.29 5.15
CA LYS A 80 17.92 -34.29 4.17
C LYS A 80 18.10 -33.69 2.79
N SER A 81 17.20 -32.80 2.41
CA SER A 81 17.19 -32.13 1.10
C SER A 81 17.88 -30.76 1.12
N ASN A 82 18.14 -30.20 2.31
CA ASN A 82 18.72 -28.87 2.49
C ASN A 82 17.88 -27.77 1.82
N ILE A 83 16.55 -27.90 1.88
CA ILE A 83 15.57 -26.97 1.30
C ILE A 83 14.69 -26.40 2.41
N THR A 84 14.45 -25.10 2.35
CA THR A 84 13.50 -24.42 3.23
C THR A 84 12.16 -24.21 2.53
N HIS A 85 11.10 -24.82 3.06
CA HIS A 85 9.71 -24.59 2.68
C HIS A 85 9.13 -23.46 3.51
N ARG A 86 8.56 -22.44 2.86
CA ARG A 86 7.96 -21.28 3.55
C ARG A 86 6.46 -21.25 3.33
N PHE A 87 5.70 -21.35 4.42
CA PHE A 87 4.26 -21.19 4.46
C PHE A 87 3.94 -19.74 4.84
N ILE A 88 3.08 -19.10 4.04
CA ILE A 88 2.62 -17.73 4.29
C ILE A 88 1.16 -17.81 4.70
N ALA A 89 0.79 -17.07 5.76
CA ALA A 89 -0.60 -16.98 6.23
C ALA A 89 -1.54 -16.49 5.11
N PRO A 90 -2.83 -16.87 5.16
CA PRO A 90 -3.79 -16.58 4.09
C PRO A 90 -3.96 -15.07 3.84
N VAL A 91 -4.23 -14.74 2.57
CA VAL A 91 -4.60 -13.40 2.13
C VAL A 91 -6.02 -13.08 2.61
N ARG A 92 -6.19 -11.96 3.32
CA ARG A 92 -7.52 -11.48 3.70
C ARG A 92 -8.13 -10.72 2.52
N ILE A 93 -9.23 -11.24 1.97
CA ILE A 93 -9.95 -10.63 0.85
C ILE A 93 -11.14 -9.86 1.38
N PHE A 94 -11.22 -8.60 1.01
CA PHE A 94 -12.32 -7.72 1.34
C PHE A 94 -13.25 -7.61 0.14
N GLN A 95 -14.51 -8.02 0.31
CA GLN A 95 -15.48 -8.12 -0.78
C GLN A 95 -16.50 -6.99 -0.75
N SER A 96 -17.03 -6.65 -1.92
CA SER A 96 -18.17 -5.73 -2.09
C SER A 96 -17.99 -4.36 -1.42
N ILE A 97 -16.75 -3.86 -1.38
CA ILE A 97 -16.45 -2.54 -0.80
C ILE A 97 -17.12 -1.46 -1.66
N HIS A 98 -17.02 -1.52 -2.98
CA HIS A 98 -17.63 -0.56 -3.91
C HIS A 98 -18.48 -1.27 -4.97
N GLN A 99 -19.42 -0.53 -5.58
CA GLN A 99 -20.25 -1.05 -6.68
C GLN A 99 -19.52 -1.03 -8.02
N LYS A 100 -18.47 -0.21 -8.13
CA LYS A 100 -17.61 -0.10 -9.31
C LYS A 100 -16.14 -0.27 -8.93
N SER A 101 -15.26 -0.15 -9.92
CA SER A 101 -13.81 -0.26 -9.80
C SER A 101 -13.25 0.59 -8.66
N ILE A 102 -12.33 0.01 -7.90
CA ILE A 102 -11.53 0.71 -6.89
C ILE A 102 -10.27 1.21 -7.59
N ILE A 103 -10.06 2.52 -7.60
CA ILE A 103 -8.97 3.17 -8.37
C ILE A 103 -7.81 3.55 -7.47
N ALA A 104 -8.08 3.85 -6.20
CA ALA A 104 -7.04 4.16 -5.22
C ALA A 104 -7.37 3.59 -3.85
N LEU A 105 -6.31 3.29 -3.11
CA LEU A 105 -6.34 2.81 -1.74
C LEU A 105 -5.22 3.50 -0.97
N ASP A 106 -5.46 3.76 0.31
CA ASP A 106 -4.41 4.12 1.24
C ASP A 106 -4.72 3.54 2.63
N VAL A 107 -3.67 3.34 3.44
CA VAL A 107 -3.78 2.74 4.77
C VAL A 107 -3.04 3.59 5.81
N ALA A 108 -3.77 3.99 6.84
CA ALA A 108 -3.23 4.64 8.01
C ALA A 108 -2.49 3.63 8.90
N ARG A 109 -1.52 4.12 9.68
CA ARG A 109 -0.78 3.29 10.65
C ARG A 109 -1.68 2.71 11.76
N THR A 110 -2.87 3.28 11.95
CA THR A 110 -3.86 2.87 12.94
C THR A 110 -4.66 1.63 12.53
N GLY A 111 -4.46 1.09 11.32
CA GLY A 111 -5.27 -0.02 10.78
C GLY A 111 -6.57 0.43 10.14
N ILE A 112 -6.76 1.75 9.96
CA ILE A 112 -7.85 2.30 9.14
C ILE A 112 -7.35 2.41 7.70
N ALA A 113 -8.19 2.03 6.75
CA ALA A 113 -7.92 2.22 5.33
C ALA A 113 -8.97 3.15 4.71
N VAL A 114 -8.65 3.65 3.52
CA VAL A 114 -9.57 4.38 2.66
C VAL A 114 -9.51 3.81 1.25
N SER A 115 -10.66 3.68 0.61
CA SER A 115 -10.81 3.30 -0.79
C SER A 115 -11.53 4.37 -1.57
N ALA A 116 -11.13 4.57 -2.82
CA ALA A 116 -11.74 5.49 -3.77
C ALA A 116 -12.19 4.73 -5.03
N SER A 117 -13.35 5.10 -5.57
CA SER A 117 -13.98 4.37 -6.67
C SER A 117 -14.52 5.28 -7.77
N THR A 118 -14.71 4.67 -8.95
CA THR A 118 -15.43 5.25 -10.09
C THR A 118 -16.95 5.34 -9.87
N ASP A 119 -17.45 4.94 -8.69
CA ASP A 119 -18.82 5.23 -8.25
C ASP A 119 -18.97 6.65 -7.67
N GLY A 120 -17.88 7.42 -7.60
CA GLY A 120 -17.86 8.79 -7.06
C GLY A 120 -17.84 8.86 -5.54
N THR A 121 -17.69 7.71 -4.87
CA THR A 121 -17.62 7.63 -3.42
C THR A 121 -16.25 7.17 -2.94
N MET A 122 -15.97 7.45 -1.68
CA MET A 122 -14.89 6.80 -0.96
C MET A 122 -15.44 6.11 0.28
N LYS A 123 -14.73 5.11 0.77
CA LYS A 123 -15.08 4.41 2.01
C LYS A 123 -13.91 4.35 2.96
N VAL A 124 -14.18 4.66 4.21
CA VAL A 124 -13.24 4.52 5.32
C VAL A 124 -13.63 3.28 6.10
N TRP A 125 -12.66 2.45 6.45
CA TRP A 125 -12.92 1.11 6.94
C TRP A 125 -11.80 0.61 7.86
N ASP A 126 -12.18 -0.19 8.84
CA ASP A 126 -11.27 -0.80 9.81
C ASP A 126 -10.79 -2.15 9.25
N THR A 127 -9.50 -2.23 8.93
CA THR A 127 -8.90 -3.42 8.31
C THR A 127 -8.77 -4.61 9.27
N VAL A 128 -8.75 -4.35 10.58
CA VAL A 128 -8.65 -5.38 11.61
C VAL A 128 -10.02 -5.99 11.86
N LYS A 129 -11.04 -5.15 12.00
CA LYS A 129 -12.43 -5.57 12.28
C LYS A 129 -13.21 -5.94 11.02
N ASN A 130 -12.69 -5.63 9.83
CA ASN A 130 -13.37 -5.84 8.56
C ASN A 130 -14.74 -5.15 8.50
N VAL A 131 -14.80 -3.89 8.93
CA VAL A 131 -16.05 -3.11 8.94
C VAL A 131 -15.87 -1.76 8.29
N GLN A 132 -16.85 -1.35 7.49
CA GLN A 132 -16.96 0.02 6.98
C GLN A 132 -17.29 0.95 8.15
N LYS A 133 -16.52 2.03 8.31
CA LYS A 133 -16.77 3.10 9.27
C LYS A 133 -17.61 4.20 8.64
N PHE A 134 -17.17 4.73 7.50
CA PHE A 134 -17.81 5.87 6.84
C PHE A 134 -17.90 5.66 5.33
N GLU A 135 -18.97 6.20 4.74
CA GLU A 135 -19.10 6.40 3.31
C GLU A 135 -18.98 7.90 3.03
N LEU A 136 -17.94 8.30 2.32
CA LEU A 136 -17.63 9.70 2.01
C LEU A 136 -18.26 10.06 0.67
N LYS A 137 -19.37 10.79 0.72
CA LYS A 137 -20.11 11.27 -0.46
C LYS A 137 -19.85 12.75 -0.69
N GLY A 138 -19.60 13.13 -1.94
CA GLY A 138 -19.46 14.54 -2.31
C GLY A 138 -18.71 14.79 -3.61
N HIS A 139 -17.92 13.83 -4.10
CA HIS A 139 -17.50 13.83 -5.50
C HIS A 139 -18.69 13.43 -6.38
N TYR A 140 -18.82 14.07 -7.55
CA TYR A 140 -19.91 13.80 -8.50
C TYR A 140 -19.43 13.10 -9.79
N ALA A 141 -18.16 12.71 -9.82
CA ALA A 141 -17.55 11.86 -10.82
C ALA A 141 -16.48 10.97 -10.15
N ASP A 142 -15.77 10.17 -10.94
CA ASP A 142 -14.78 9.21 -10.46
C ASP A 142 -13.77 9.82 -9.48
N VAL A 143 -13.53 9.14 -8.36
CA VAL A 143 -12.48 9.53 -7.41
C VAL A 143 -11.18 8.82 -7.80
N ASN A 144 -10.30 9.57 -8.46
CA ASN A 144 -9.07 9.03 -9.03
C ASN A 144 -7.99 8.78 -7.97
N ARG A 145 -8.00 9.55 -6.87
CA ARG A 145 -7.04 9.39 -5.77
C ARG A 145 -7.62 9.71 -4.41
N CYS A 146 -7.08 9.00 -3.42
CA CYS A 146 -7.24 9.30 -2.00
C CYS A 146 -5.94 9.00 -1.24
N ARG A 147 -5.58 9.82 -0.24
CA ARG A 147 -4.48 9.54 0.69
C ARG A 147 -4.76 10.03 2.10
N PHE A 148 -4.22 9.33 3.09
CA PHE A 148 -4.13 9.83 4.45
C PHE A 148 -3.02 10.86 4.58
N PHE A 149 -3.32 11.91 5.35
CA PHE A 149 -2.28 12.76 5.88
C PHE A 149 -1.44 12.01 6.93
N PRO A 150 -0.18 12.44 7.18
CA PRO A 150 0.69 11.80 8.17
C PRO A 150 0.10 11.71 9.58
N SER A 151 -0.88 12.56 9.93
CA SER A 151 -1.61 12.51 11.20
C SER A 151 -2.55 11.29 11.31
N ASN A 152 -2.93 10.66 10.20
CA ASN A 152 -3.95 9.61 10.09
C ASN A 152 -5.39 10.05 10.42
N GLU A 153 -5.61 11.33 10.70
CA GLU A 153 -6.93 11.88 11.08
C GLU A 153 -7.64 12.57 9.91
N VAL A 154 -6.89 12.86 8.85
CA VAL A 154 -7.37 13.62 7.70
C VAL A 154 -7.07 12.83 6.43
N ILE A 155 -7.99 12.89 5.48
CA ILE A 155 -7.87 12.29 4.15
C ILE A 155 -7.98 13.39 3.11
N VAL A 156 -7.14 13.35 2.08
CA VAL A 156 -7.30 14.14 0.86
C VAL A 156 -7.81 13.23 -0.25
N SER A 157 -8.66 13.77 -1.12
CA SER A 157 -9.07 13.12 -2.36
C SER A 157 -9.13 14.08 -3.53
N ALA A 158 -9.03 13.53 -4.73
CA ALA A 158 -9.33 14.25 -5.96
C ALA A 158 -9.85 13.32 -7.04
N GLY A 159 -10.57 13.89 -8.00
CA GLY A 159 -11.27 13.11 -9.00
C GLY A 159 -11.47 13.81 -10.34
N ALA A 160 -12.21 13.10 -11.20
CA ALA A 160 -12.61 13.56 -12.52
C ALA A 160 -13.57 14.76 -12.49
N ASP A 161 -14.12 15.07 -11.32
CA ASP A 161 -14.93 16.26 -11.07
C ASP A 161 -14.10 17.55 -10.89
N MET A 162 -12.77 17.46 -11.03
CA MET A 162 -11.82 18.57 -10.95
C MET A 162 -11.70 19.18 -9.55
N LEU A 163 -12.21 18.48 -8.53
CA LEU A 163 -12.20 18.92 -7.14
C LEU A 163 -11.11 18.23 -6.35
N ILE A 164 -10.53 18.97 -5.41
CA ILE A 164 -9.78 18.40 -4.28
C ILE A 164 -10.66 18.56 -3.04
N LYS A 165 -10.82 17.49 -2.28
CA LYS A 165 -11.59 17.51 -1.02
C LYS A 165 -10.72 17.04 0.14
N ILE A 166 -10.96 17.64 1.31
CA ILE A 166 -10.35 17.24 2.57
C ILE A 166 -11.44 16.71 3.47
N TRP A 167 -11.22 15.52 4.02
CA TRP A 167 -12.16 14.78 4.85
C TRP A 167 -11.56 14.49 6.22
N SER A 168 -12.41 14.45 7.23
CA SER A 168 -12.08 13.91 8.54
C SER A 168 -12.22 12.38 8.52
N ALA A 169 -11.15 11.68 8.88
CA ALA A 169 -11.18 10.23 9.08
C ALA A 169 -11.82 9.81 10.41
N ILE A 170 -12.14 10.79 11.26
CA ILE A 170 -12.72 10.59 12.60
C ILE A 170 -14.24 10.49 12.52
N ASP A 171 -14.87 11.31 11.69
CA ASP A 171 -16.34 11.43 11.59
C ASP A 171 -16.89 11.41 10.15
N GLY A 172 -16.02 11.35 9.13
CA GLY A 172 -16.41 11.32 7.73
C GLY A 172 -16.87 12.66 7.14
N SER A 173 -16.73 13.76 7.88
CA SER A 173 -17.11 15.10 7.39
C SER A 173 -16.17 15.62 6.30
N CYS A 174 -16.68 16.52 5.43
CA CYS A 174 -15.92 17.16 4.34
C CYS A 174 -15.85 18.69 4.54
N PRO A 175 -14.95 19.20 5.39
CA PRO A 175 -14.88 20.64 5.67
C PRO A 175 -14.36 21.48 4.50
N VAL A 176 -13.58 20.92 3.57
CA VAL A 176 -12.90 21.71 2.52
C VAL A 176 -13.15 21.12 1.14
N THR A 177 -13.43 22.00 0.18
CA THR A 177 -13.46 21.68 -1.26
C THR A 177 -12.71 22.78 -2.00
N MET A 178 -11.63 22.41 -2.70
CA MET A 178 -10.79 23.32 -3.47
C MET A 178 -11.05 23.13 -4.97
N LYS A 179 -11.16 24.25 -5.69
CA LYS A 179 -11.39 24.32 -7.14
C LYS A 179 -10.21 25.02 -7.82
N GLY A 180 -9.89 24.64 -9.05
CA GLY A 180 -8.90 25.36 -9.86
C GLY A 180 -8.25 24.57 -11.00
N HIS A 181 -8.39 23.23 -11.01
CA HIS A 181 -8.14 22.46 -12.23
C HIS A 181 -9.28 22.65 -13.23
N THR A 182 -8.96 22.62 -14.52
CA THR A 182 -9.93 22.70 -15.63
C THR A 182 -10.15 21.35 -16.31
N GLY A 183 -9.50 20.31 -15.81
CA GLY A 183 -9.63 18.92 -16.24
C GLY A 183 -9.57 17.95 -15.06
N SER A 184 -9.81 16.67 -15.35
CA SER A 184 -9.74 15.59 -14.35
C SER A 184 -8.42 15.63 -13.57
N ILE A 185 -8.50 15.52 -12.24
CA ILE A 185 -7.30 15.40 -11.42
C ILE A 185 -6.93 13.92 -11.36
N ASN A 186 -5.75 13.58 -11.86
CA ASN A 186 -5.31 12.20 -12.06
C ASN A 186 -4.51 11.68 -10.85
N ASP A 187 -3.72 12.54 -10.21
CA ASP A 187 -2.91 12.15 -9.06
C ASP A 187 -2.71 13.28 -8.03
N LEU A 188 -2.34 12.90 -6.80
CA LEU A 188 -2.10 13.78 -5.66
C LEU A 188 -0.87 13.32 -4.87
N ALA A 189 -0.13 14.29 -4.33
CA ALA A 189 0.95 14.06 -3.37
C ALA A 189 0.87 15.02 -2.20
N ILE A 190 1.12 14.54 -0.99
CA ILE A 190 1.11 15.36 0.23
C ILE A 190 2.52 15.94 0.43
N VAL A 191 2.58 17.25 0.61
CA VAL A 191 3.80 18.00 0.94
C VAL A 191 3.95 18.07 2.47
N ASP A 192 5.17 18.23 2.97
CA ASP A 192 5.59 17.91 4.35
C ASP A 192 4.62 18.29 5.47
N ARG A 193 4.60 17.44 6.50
CA ARG A 193 3.74 17.55 7.69
C ARG A 193 2.25 17.73 7.39
N GLY A 194 1.83 17.50 6.15
CA GLY A 194 0.43 17.56 5.76
C GLY A 194 -0.16 18.96 5.60
N ARG A 195 0.68 19.98 5.39
CA ARG A 195 0.18 21.36 5.27
C ARG A 195 -0.29 21.72 3.86
N ASN A 196 0.41 21.18 2.86
CA ASN A 196 0.21 21.51 1.46
C ASN A 196 0.04 20.22 0.65
N ILE A 197 -0.57 20.34 -0.53
CA ILE A 197 -0.83 19.23 -1.45
C ILE A 197 -0.35 19.65 -2.84
N ILE A 198 0.17 18.69 -3.60
CA ILE A 198 0.37 18.82 -5.04
C ILE A 198 -0.69 17.98 -5.74
N SER A 199 -1.30 18.53 -6.77
CA SER A 199 -2.17 17.78 -7.68
C SER A 199 -1.69 17.89 -9.11
N VAL A 200 -2.02 16.87 -9.89
CA VAL A 200 -1.72 16.82 -11.32
C VAL A 200 -2.93 16.31 -12.08
N GLY A 201 -3.14 16.79 -13.30
CA GLY A 201 -4.37 16.50 -14.03
C GLY A 201 -4.26 16.47 -15.55
N HIS A 202 -5.42 16.16 -16.14
CA HIS A 202 -5.64 16.09 -17.57
C HIS A 202 -5.56 17.46 -18.27
N ASP A 203 -5.67 18.55 -17.50
CA ASP A 203 -5.41 19.91 -17.99
C ASP A 203 -3.91 20.21 -18.20
N GLY A 204 -3.03 19.24 -17.98
CA GLY A 204 -1.59 19.40 -18.17
C GLY A 204 -0.90 20.21 -17.08
N MET A 205 -1.59 20.47 -15.97
CA MET A 205 -1.08 21.30 -14.89
C MET A 205 -0.61 20.47 -13.70
N ALA A 206 0.50 20.87 -13.09
CA ALA A 206 0.84 20.54 -11.70
C ALA A 206 0.61 21.76 -10.82
N LYS A 207 -0.21 21.63 -9.77
CA LYS A 207 -0.62 22.75 -8.91
C LYS A 207 -0.27 22.49 -7.45
N LEU A 208 0.17 23.53 -6.74
CA LEU A 208 0.42 23.53 -5.30
C LEU A 208 -0.77 24.16 -4.56
N TRP A 209 -1.23 23.49 -3.51
CA TRP A 209 -2.38 23.90 -2.72
C TRP A 209 -2.02 24.05 -1.26
N SER A 210 -2.56 25.07 -0.61
CA SER A 210 -2.49 25.22 0.83
C SER A 210 -3.75 24.67 1.47
N CYS A 211 -3.63 23.70 2.38
CA CYS A 211 -4.78 23.19 3.13
C CYS A 211 -5.30 24.24 4.12
N ALA A 212 -4.40 25.08 4.66
CA ALA A 212 -4.76 26.14 5.60
C ALA A 212 -5.51 27.28 4.90
N LYS A 213 -5.02 27.74 3.73
CA LYS A 213 -5.69 28.78 2.95
C LYS A 213 -6.86 28.26 2.12
N GLN A 214 -6.93 26.95 1.89
CA GLN A 214 -7.94 26.27 1.07
C GLN A 214 -7.95 26.75 -0.39
N THR A 215 -6.78 27.11 -0.91
CA THR A 215 -6.62 27.66 -2.26
C THR A 215 -5.40 27.10 -2.97
N CYS A 216 -5.42 27.20 -4.31
CA CYS A 216 -4.24 27.04 -5.14
C CYS A 216 -3.30 28.21 -4.89
N ILE A 217 -2.04 27.94 -4.58
CA ILE A 217 -1.03 28.96 -4.27
C ILE A 217 0.04 29.06 -5.36
N ALA A 218 0.23 28.03 -6.18
CA ALA A 218 1.15 28.08 -7.33
C ALA A 218 0.79 27.07 -8.43
N ASN A 219 1.10 27.43 -9.67
CA ASN A 219 1.23 26.48 -10.77
C ASN A 219 2.71 26.08 -10.85
N ILE A 220 3.02 24.82 -10.56
CA ILE A 220 4.40 24.32 -10.47
C ILE A 220 4.93 23.94 -11.85
N PHE A 221 4.05 23.43 -12.71
CA PHE A 221 4.42 22.96 -14.04
C PHE A 221 3.22 23.02 -14.99
N ASP A 222 3.50 23.27 -16.26
CA ASP A 222 2.54 23.31 -17.35
C ASP A 222 3.16 22.60 -18.55
N THR A 223 2.49 21.58 -19.05
CA THR A 223 2.91 20.80 -20.22
C THR A 223 2.32 21.31 -21.54
N GLY A 224 1.47 22.35 -21.51
CA GLY A 224 0.76 22.85 -22.68
C GLY A 224 -0.36 21.92 -23.15
N ASN A 225 -1.21 21.46 -22.23
CA ASN A 225 -2.32 20.51 -22.43
C ASN A 225 -1.94 19.03 -22.63
N ILE A 226 -0.75 18.60 -22.22
CA ILE A 226 -0.42 17.16 -22.18
C ILE A 226 -0.74 16.63 -20.78
N SER A 227 -1.69 15.70 -20.67
CA SER A 227 -2.11 15.14 -19.39
C SER A 227 -0.93 14.68 -18.52
N ILE A 228 -0.94 15.08 -17.26
CA ILE A 228 -0.01 14.59 -16.24
C ILE A 228 -0.75 13.51 -15.45
N ASN A 229 -0.21 12.29 -15.47
CA ASN A 229 -0.91 11.09 -14.98
C ASN A 229 -0.49 10.68 -13.57
N ALA A 230 0.73 11.04 -13.16
CA ALA A 230 1.27 10.65 -11.87
C ALA A 230 2.21 11.71 -11.32
N CYS A 231 2.23 11.83 -9.99
CA CYS A 231 3.19 12.66 -9.28
C CYS A 231 3.77 11.95 -8.06
N ALA A 232 5.05 12.18 -7.81
CA ALA A 232 5.72 11.73 -6.60
C ALA A 232 6.58 12.88 -6.06
N ILE A 233 6.66 12.99 -4.73
CA ILE A 233 7.52 13.95 -4.06
C ILE A 233 8.37 13.24 -3.03
N LYS A 234 9.67 13.55 -2.99
CA LYS A 234 10.59 13.02 -1.99
C LYS A 234 11.75 13.97 -1.74
N SER A 235 12.24 13.99 -0.50
CA SER A 235 13.48 14.66 -0.14
C SER A 235 14.65 14.00 -0.88
N PHE A 236 15.58 14.82 -1.35
CA PHE A 236 16.75 14.38 -2.09
C PHE A 236 18.02 14.64 -1.28
N PRO A 237 19.07 13.81 -1.38
CA PRO A 237 20.36 14.12 -0.77
C PRO A 237 20.97 15.42 -1.33
N ASP A 238 21.64 16.18 -0.46
CA ASP A 238 22.26 17.50 -0.73
C ASP A 238 23.26 17.52 -1.91
N SER A 239 23.67 16.35 -2.42
CA SER A 239 24.64 16.19 -3.49
C SER A 239 24.11 16.47 -4.89
N PHE A 240 22.81 16.69 -5.06
CA PHE A 240 22.18 16.91 -6.37
C PHE A 240 21.84 18.39 -6.55
N ASP A 241 22.47 19.04 -7.54
CA ASP A 241 22.21 20.44 -7.86
C ASP A 241 20.84 20.57 -8.55
N LEU A 242 19.88 21.14 -7.84
CA LEU A 242 18.53 21.42 -8.35
C LEU A 242 18.45 22.76 -9.09
N GLY A 243 19.58 23.47 -9.24
CA GLY A 243 19.62 24.83 -9.75
C GLY A 243 19.11 25.85 -8.73
N GLN A 244 19.12 27.13 -9.13
CA GLN A 244 18.61 28.23 -8.31
C GLN A 244 17.27 28.72 -8.86
N ARG A 245 16.33 28.99 -7.97
CA ARG A 245 15.06 29.62 -8.32
C ARG A 245 15.30 31.02 -8.90
N GLN A 246 14.62 31.36 -10.00
CA GLN A 246 14.68 32.70 -10.58
C GLN A 246 13.75 33.69 -9.86
N ASP A 247 12.70 33.19 -9.22
CA ASP A 247 11.70 33.99 -8.50
C ASP A 247 12.01 34.09 -6.99
N PRO A 248 11.62 35.21 -6.34
CA PRO A 248 11.81 35.40 -4.91
C PRO A 248 11.00 34.41 -4.07
N THR A 249 11.47 34.23 -2.84
CA THR A 249 10.85 33.39 -1.83
C THR A 249 9.46 33.88 -1.49
N ASN A 250 8.56 32.92 -1.32
CA ASN A 250 7.23 33.20 -0.80
C ASN A 250 7.03 32.29 0.40
N ASP A 251 6.68 32.87 1.55
CA ASP A 251 6.36 32.17 2.79
C ASP A 251 5.22 31.15 2.62
N ASP A 252 4.52 31.18 1.49
CA ASP A 252 3.47 30.23 1.14
C ASP A 252 4.00 28.88 0.61
N CYS A 253 5.25 28.82 0.13
CA CYS A 253 5.89 27.60 -0.38
C CYS A 253 6.58 26.78 0.73
N VAL A 254 6.14 26.91 1.98
CA VAL A 254 6.75 26.21 3.12
C VAL A 254 6.62 24.69 2.98
N GLY A 255 7.75 23.99 3.13
CA GLY A 255 7.82 22.53 3.20
C GLY A 255 8.11 21.81 1.87
N THR A 256 8.47 22.57 0.83
CA THR A 256 8.91 22.02 -0.45
C THR A 256 10.43 22.03 -0.63
N SER A 257 11.21 22.80 0.16
CA SER A 257 12.67 22.83 0.10
C SER A 257 13.30 21.43 0.11
N ASP A 258 14.37 21.28 -0.67
CA ASP A 258 15.18 20.06 -0.78
C ASP A 258 14.39 18.83 -1.26
N LYS A 259 13.26 19.06 -1.94
CA LYS A 259 12.44 18.00 -2.53
C LYS A 259 12.43 18.10 -4.03
N MET A 260 12.44 16.92 -4.62
CA MET A 260 12.18 16.73 -6.03
C MET A 260 10.75 16.23 -6.21
N ILE A 261 10.01 16.89 -7.09
CA ILE A 261 8.76 16.38 -7.64
C ILE A 261 9.09 15.66 -8.95
N LEU A 262 8.61 14.43 -9.09
CA LEU A 262 8.60 13.70 -10.36
C LEU A 262 7.20 13.71 -10.94
N LEU A 263 7.08 14.05 -12.22
CA LEU A 263 5.83 14.11 -12.97
C LEU A 263 5.89 13.16 -14.16
N GLY A 264 4.96 12.21 -14.25
CA GLY A 264 4.80 11.34 -15.41
C GLY A 264 3.71 11.87 -16.34
N THR A 265 4.03 12.06 -17.62
CA THR A 265 3.12 12.68 -18.61
C THR A 265 2.79 11.73 -19.76
N GLU A 266 1.70 12.01 -20.47
CA GLU A 266 1.30 11.25 -21.67
C GLU A 266 2.25 11.41 -22.86
N SER A 267 3.15 12.39 -22.83
CA SER A 267 4.20 12.53 -23.84
C SER A 267 5.28 11.43 -23.78
N GLY A 268 5.25 10.57 -22.75
CA GLY A 268 6.27 9.56 -22.49
C GLY A 268 7.49 10.09 -21.72
N PHE A 269 7.49 11.36 -21.33
CA PHE A 269 8.55 11.97 -20.52
C PHE A 269 8.19 11.98 -19.03
N VAL A 270 9.24 11.81 -18.21
CA VAL A 270 9.21 12.10 -16.78
C VAL A 270 9.94 13.41 -16.54
N HIS A 271 9.29 14.37 -15.88
CA HIS A 271 9.87 15.65 -15.52
C HIS A 271 10.28 15.63 -14.05
N GLY A 272 11.53 16.02 -13.77
CA GLY A 272 12.01 16.26 -12.41
C GLY A 272 12.03 17.75 -12.13
N ILE A 273 11.34 18.17 -11.07
CA ILE A 273 11.23 19.56 -10.66
C ILE A 273 11.78 19.70 -9.25
N GLY A 274 12.87 20.43 -9.12
CA GLY A 274 13.33 20.90 -7.82
C GLY A 274 12.41 21.98 -7.30
N VAL A 275 11.96 21.86 -6.06
CA VAL A 275 11.12 22.89 -5.44
C VAL A 275 11.92 23.57 -4.36
N ASP A 276 12.70 24.58 -4.72
CA ASP A 276 13.44 25.34 -3.72
C ASP A 276 12.49 26.30 -2.99
N SER A 277 12.46 26.21 -1.66
CA SER A 277 11.73 27.14 -0.80
C SER A 277 12.65 27.98 0.08
N LYS A 278 13.96 28.02 -0.21
CA LYS A 278 14.90 28.90 0.51
C LYS A 278 14.65 30.34 0.23
#